data_AF-A0A8T6G7W9-F1
#
_entry.id   AF-A0A8T6G7W9-F1
#
_cell.length_a   1.000
_cell.length_b   1.000
_cell.length_c   1.000
_cell.angle_alpha   90.00
_cell.angle_beta   90.00
_cell.angle_gamma   90.00
#
_symmetry.space_group_name_H-M   'P 1'
#
loop_
_entity.id
_entity.type
_entity.pdbx_description
1 polymer ?
#
loop_
_entity_poly.entity_id
_entity_poly.type
_entity_poly.pdbx_seq_one_letter_code
_entity_poly.pdbx_strand_id
1 'polypeptide(L)' 'MMEFQSSVIGELAGGKGYHQRAKSYGKRAWEVRGEHVDVVYWDAGNGWASVISVIPHNGRKAQAQQFWNALMQYEDQ' A
#
# COMPACT_ATOMS: atom_id res chain seq x y z
N MET A 1 -0.66 -14.60 3.31
CA MET A 1 -0.85 -13.16 3.01
C MET A 1 0.38 -12.49 3.57
N MET A 2 1.08 -11.71 2.74
CA MET A 2 2.35 -11.10 3.11
C MET A 2 2.07 -9.79 3.85
N GLU A 3 2.76 -9.57 4.96
CA GLU A 3 2.56 -8.42 5.84
C GLU A 3 3.77 -7.50 5.77
N PHE A 4 3.51 -6.21 5.67
CA PHE A 4 4.52 -5.16 5.61
C PHE A 4 4.20 -4.11 6.64
N GLN A 5 5.20 -3.32 7.03
CA GLN A 5 4.92 -2.14 7.83
C GLN A 5 4.10 -1.13 7.02
N SER A 6 3.03 -0.61 7.64
CA SER A 6 2.17 0.39 7.02
C SER A 6 2.92 1.69 6.66
N SER A 7 3.99 2.02 7.38
CA SER A 7 4.91 3.12 7.06
C SER A 7 5.62 2.89 5.72
N VAL A 8 6.13 1.68 5.48
CA VAL A 8 6.81 1.28 4.23
C VAL A 8 5.85 1.37 3.05
N ILE A 9 4.60 0.91 3.23
CA ILE A 9 3.55 1.05 2.21
C ILE A 9 3.34 2.53 1.86
N GLY A 10 3.28 3.41 2.86
CA GLY A 10 3.10 4.85 2.65
C GLY A 10 4.29 5.50 1.94
N GLU A 11 5.50 5.17 2.36
CA GLU A 11 6.75 5.66 1.78
C GLU A 11 6.89 5.25 0.31
N LEU A 12 6.72 3.97 0.00
CA LEU A 12 6.85 3.44 -1.36
C LEU A 12 5.74 3.92 -2.30
N ALA A 13 4.55 4.19 -1.78
CA ALA A 13 3.49 4.83 -2.57
C ALA A 13 3.83 6.30 -2.90
N GLY A 14 4.82 6.91 -2.24
CA GLY A 14 5.10 8.35 -2.33
C GLY A 14 4.03 9.19 -1.63
N GLY A 15 3.21 8.57 -0.77
CA GLY A 15 2.16 9.26 -0.03
C GLY A 15 2.77 10.09 1.09
N LYS A 16 2.48 11.38 1.12
CA LYS A 16 2.93 12.30 2.19
C LYS A 16 2.17 12.12 3.52
N GLY A 17 1.99 10.87 3.96
CA GLY A 17 1.57 10.52 5.32
C GLY A 17 0.08 10.53 5.62
N TYR A 18 -0.80 10.78 4.64
CA TYR A 18 -2.25 10.73 4.88
C TYR A 18 -2.84 9.40 4.44
N HIS A 19 -2.99 8.51 5.43
CA HIS A 19 -3.75 7.28 5.31
C HIS A 19 -5.22 7.58 5.65
N GLN A 20 -6.13 7.14 4.79
CA GLN A 20 -7.58 7.31 4.99
C GLN A 20 -8.29 5.97 5.05
N ARG A 21 -9.49 5.93 5.63
CA ARG A 21 -10.24 4.69 5.81
C ARG A 21 -10.88 4.25 4.50
N ALA A 22 -10.55 3.05 4.03
CA ALA A 22 -11.10 2.45 2.83
C ALA A 22 -12.35 1.60 3.17
N LYS A 23 -13.42 2.25 3.63
CA LYS A 23 -14.60 1.58 4.23
C LYS A 23 -15.24 0.51 3.32
N SER A 24 -15.15 0.68 2.00
CA SER A 24 -15.64 -0.30 1.01
C SER A 24 -14.91 -1.64 1.05
N TYR A 25 -13.67 -1.68 1.55
CA TYR A 25 -12.85 -2.88 1.70
C TYR A 25 -12.92 -3.49 3.11
N GLY A 26 -13.68 -2.87 4.02
CA GLY A 26 -13.97 -3.38 5.34
C GLY A 26 -13.44 -2.52 6.50
N LYS A 27 -13.77 -2.96 7.72
CA LYS A 27 -13.59 -2.17 8.95
C LYS A 27 -12.14 -1.91 9.37
N ARG A 28 -11.16 -2.60 8.81
CA ARG A 28 -9.72 -2.37 9.07
C ARG A 28 -8.95 -2.02 7.80
N ALA A 29 -9.67 -1.73 6.71
CA ALA A 29 -9.04 -1.32 5.48
C ALA A 29 -8.70 0.17 5.52
N TRP A 30 -7.52 0.48 5.01
CA TRP A 30 -6.98 1.81 4.86
C TRP A 30 -6.49 1.97 3.42
N GLU A 31 -6.41 3.20 2.97
CA GLU A 31 -5.92 3.60 1.67
C GLU A 31 -4.87 4.69 1.87
N VAL A 32 -3.72 4.55 1.23
CA VAL A 32 -2.78 5.64 1.02
C VAL A 32 -2.87 6.09 -0.43
N ARG A 33 -3.01 7.39 -0.63
CA ARG A 33 -2.95 8.01 -1.96
C ARG A 33 -1.52 8.41 -2.25
N GLY A 34 -0.92 7.71 -3.20
CA GLY A 34 0.45 7.94 -3.62
C GLY A 34 0.55 8.90 -4.81
N GLU A 35 1.77 9.14 -5.26
CA GLU A 35 2.03 9.97 -6.45
C GLU A 35 1.70 9.24 -7.76
N HIS A 36 1.86 7.91 -7.75
CA HIS A 36 1.72 7.06 -8.94
C HIS A 36 0.76 5.90 -8.74
N VAL A 37 0.57 5.47 -7.49
CA VAL A 37 -0.32 4.37 -7.13
C VAL A 37 -1.09 4.73 -5.87
N ASP A 38 -2.36 4.37 -5.82
CA ASP A 38 -3.11 4.28 -4.56
C ASP A 38 -3.00 2.86 -4.04
N VAL A 39 -2.77 2.70 -2.74
CA VAL A 39 -2.61 1.38 -2.12
C VAL A 39 -3.65 1.19 -1.04
N VAL A 40 -4.47 0.17 -1.21
CA VAL A 40 -5.42 -0.28 -0.20
C VAL A 40 -4.77 -1.42 0.57
N TYR A 41 -4.76 -1.32 1.90
CA TYR A 41 -4.21 -2.34 2.77
C TYR A 41 -5.13 -2.63 3.96
N TRP A 42 -5.03 -3.85 4.48
CA TRP A 42 -5.68 -4.29 5.69
C TRP A 42 -4.73 -4.10 6.87
N ASP A 43 -5.14 -3.32 7.87
CA ASP A 43 -4.38 -3.17 9.11
C ASP A 43 -4.46 -4.48 9.92
N ALA A 44 -3.33 -5.19 10.04
CA ALA A 44 -3.16 -6.42 10.81
C ALA A 44 -2.94 -6.15 12.31
N GLY A 45 -2.50 -4.94 12.66
CA GLY A 45 -2.21 -4.49 14.02
C GLY A 45 -0.72 -4.27 14.25
N ASN A 46 -0.37 -3.53 15.32
CA ASN A 46 1.02 -3.22 15.67
C ASN A 46 1.86 -2.61 14.53
N GLY A 47 1.21 -1.81 13.67
CA GLY A 47 1.86 -1.17 12.53
C GLY A 47 1.98 -2.05 11.28
N TRP A 48 1.64 -3.35 11.36
CA TRP A 48 1.64 -4.28 10.24
C TRP A 48 0.37 -4.19 9.40
N ALA A 49 0.54 -4.43 8.10
CA ALA A 49 -0.50 -4.31 7.11
C ALA A 49 -0.33 -5.33 5.97
N SER A 50 -1.44 -5.88 5.50
CA SER A 50 -1.47 -6.70 4.28
C SER A 50 -2.01 -5.88 3.11
N VAL A 51 -1.27 -5.81 2.01
CA VAL A 51 -1.77 -5.11 0.80
C VAL A 51 -2.96 -5.88 0.22
N ILE A 52 -4.08 -5.17 0.03
CA ILE A 52 -5.31 -5.70 -0.58
C ILE A 52 -5.32 -5.40 -2.07
N SER A 53 -5.00 -4.16 -2.45
CA SER A 53 -5.07 -3.71 -3.84
C SER A 53 -4.07 -2.59 -4.09
N VAL A 54 -3.48 -2.58 -5.29
CA VAL A 54 -2.63 -1.51 -5.80
C VAL A 54 -3.27 -0.96 -7.07
N ILE A 55 -3.60 0.32 -7.05
CA ILE A 55 -4.38 0.99 -8.09
C ILE A 55 -3.46 2.00 -8.78
N PRO A 56 -2.91 1.70 -9.96
CA PRO A 56 -2.05 2.63 -10.67
C PRO A 56 -2.86 3.80 -11.23
N HIS A 57 -2.32 5.02 -11.07
CA HIS A 57 -2.90 6.20 -11.69
C HIS A 57 -2.77 6.08 -13.21
N ASN A 58 -3.79 6.56 -13.94
CA ASN A 58 -3.82 6.55 -15.41
C ASN A 58 -3.67 5.16 -16.06
N GLY A 59 -3.99 4.07 -15.34
CA GLY A 59 -3.95 2.71 -15.88
C GLY A 59 -2.54 2.18 -16.18
N ARG A 60 -1.49 2.86 -15.70
CA ARG A 60 -0.09 2.48 -15.93
C ARG A 60 0.29 1.28 -15.07
N LYS A 61 -0.01 0.07 -15.54
CA LYS A 61 0.33 -1.20 -14.87
C LYS A 61 1.80 -1.31 -14.43
N ALA A 62 2.71 -0.68 -15.17
CA ALA A 62 4.13 -0.64 -14.83
C ALA A 62 4.41 -0.06 -13.42
N GLN A 63 3.65 0.94 -12.98
CA GLN A 63 3.83 1.57 -11.67
C GLN A 63 3.40 0.66 -10.53
N ALA A 64 2.30 -0.08 -10.71
CA ALA A 64 1.88 -1.10 -9.75
C ALA A 64 2.93 -2.23 -9.64
N GLN A 65 3.53 -2.64 -10.77
CA GLN A 65 4.60 -3.63 -10.75
C GLN A 65 5.86 -3.11 -10.05
N GLN A 66 6.25 -1.85 -10.30
CA GLN A 66 7.38 -1.22 -9.62
C GLN A 66 7.16 -1.14 -8.11
N PHE A 67 5.95 -0.78 -7.68
CA PHE A 67 5.58 -0.79 -6.27
C PHE A 67 5.73 -2.18 -5.64
N TRP A 68 5.20 -3.23 -6.28
CA TRP A 68 5.35 -4.60 -5.78
C TRP A 68 6.80 -5.04 -5.71
N ASN A 69 7.60 -4.76 -6.74
CA ASN A 69 9.01 -5.11 -6.74
C ASN A 69 9.76 -4.43 -5.58
N ALA A 70 9.48 -3.15 -5.32
CA ALA A 70 10.08 -2.43 -4.20
C ALA A 70 9.64 -2.97 -2.83
N LEU A 71 8.36 -3.35 -2.71
CA LEU A 71 7.80 -3.92 -1.49
C LEU A 71 8.45 -5.28 -1.15
N MET A 72 8.66 -6.15 -2.15
CA MET A 72 9.32 -7.45 -1.98
C MET A 72 10.81 -7.30 -1.63
N GLN A 73 11.50 -6.32 -2.22
CA GLN A 73 12.91 -6.03 -1.88
C GLN A 73 13.10 -5.57 -0.44
N TYR A 74 12.07 -4.99 0.19
CA TYR A 74 12.10 -4.59 1.59
C TYR A 74 11.95 -5.78 2.54
N GLU A 75 11.26 -6.85 2.13
CA GLU A 75 11.12 -8.07 2.94
C GLU A 75 12.43 -8.85 3.05
N ASP A 76 13.30 -8.78 2.02
CA ASP A 76 14.59 -9.46 1.98
C ASP A 76 15.68 -8.81 2.85
N GLN A 77 15.39 -7.69 3.54
CA GLN A 77 16.32 -6.95 4.41
C GLN A 77 16.12 -7.25 5.90
#